data_AF-A0A315SX71-F1
#
_entry.id   AF-A0A315SX71-F1
#
_cell.length_a   1.000
_cell.length_b   1.000
_cell.length_c   1.000
_cell.angle_alpha   90.00
_cell.angle_beta   90.00
_cell.angle_gamma   90.00
#
_symmetry.space_group_name_H-M   'P 1'
#
loop_
_entity.id
_entity.type
_entity.pdbx_description
1 polymer ?
#
loop_
_entity_poly.entity_id
_entity_poly.type
_entity_poly.pdbx_seq_one_letter_code
_entity_poly.pdbx_strand_id
1 'polypeptide(L)'
;MPAGTTKRKKKPPHPGGVVHEHLVEMDFWVKCAYLLTPAFLALFAGLNAVLIAVYIYPVISIVYFIIRHRYLKSVPPEKLVHVVPWSHIYEGRSLSMIILNFWVLAGGYAIYNHFF
;
A
#
# COMPACT_ATOMS: atom_id res chain seq x y z
N MET A 1 -27.02 -4.43 38.83
CA MET A 1 -27.25 -4.02 37.43
C MET A 1 -26.26 -4.77 36.55
N PRO A 2 -26.67 -5.73 35.70
CA PRO A 2 -25.73 -6.48 34.89
C PRO A 2 -25.26 -5.65 33.69
N ALA A 3 -23.94 -5.67 33.45
CA ALA A 3 -23.27 -4.97 32.37
C ALA A 3 -23.78 -5.46 31.01
N GLY A 4 -24.36 -4.53 30.23
CA GLY A 4 -24.78 -4.79 28.87
C GLY A 4 -23.56 -5.11 28.01
N THR A 5 -23.37 -6.39 27.71
CA THR A 5 -22.45 -6.83 26.67
C THR A 5 -22.97 -6.29 25.34
N THR A 6 -22.33 -5.21 24.86
CA THR A 6 -22.58 -4.65 23.54
C THR A 6 -22.12 -5.69 22.53
N LYS A 7 -23.06 -6.56 22.10
CA LYS A 7 -22.87 -7.45 20.96
C LYS A 7 -22.52 -6.57 19.78
N ARG A 8 -21.24 -6.51 19.44
CA ARG A 8 -20.71 -5.89 18.22
C ARG A 8 -21.52 -6.46 17.06
N LYS A 9 -22.46 -5.67 16.52
CA LYS A 9 -23.28 -6.08 15.39
C LYS A 9 -22.30 -6.45 14.27
N LYS A 10 -22.15 -7.75 14.00
CA LYS A 10 -21.46 -8.24 12.80
C LYS A 10 -22.21 -7.62 11.63
N LYS A 11 -21.57 -6.64 10.96
CA LYS A 11 -22.05 -6.12 9.69
C LYS A 11 -22.35 -7.32 8.78
N PRO A 12 -23.45 -7.31 8.02
CA PRO A 12 -23.77 -8.39 7.10
C PRO A 12 -22.57 -8.65 6.19
N PRO A 13 -22.22 -9.91 5.90
CA PRO A 13 -21.06 -10.24 5.08
C PRO A 13 -21.23 -9.60 3.71
N HIS A 14 -20.36 -8.63 3.40
CA HIS A 14 -20.36 -7.94 2.12
C HIS A 14 -20.06 -8.99 1.03
N PRO A 15 -20.73 -8.99 -0.14
CA PRO A 15 -20.47 -9.95 -1.22
C PRO A 15 -19.04 -9.86 -1.82
N GLY A 16 -18.20 -8.95 -1.33
CA GLY A 16 -16.77 -8.86 -1.61
C GLY A 16 -15.91 -8.78 -0.33
N GLY A 17 -16.44 -9.15 0.84
CA GLY A 17 -15.80 -8.95 2.15
C GLY A 17 -14.42 -9.56 2.24
N VAL A 18 -14.24 -10.79 1.75
CA VAL A 18 -12.94 -11.48 1.74
C VAL A 18 -11.92 -10.76 0.85
N VAL A 19 -12.35 -10.22 -0.30
CA VAL A 19 -11.49 -9.48 -1.22
C VAL A 19 -11.09 -8.13 -0.62
N HIS A 20 -12.05 -7.47 0.03
CA HIS A 20 -11.81 -6.21 0.73
C HIS A 20 -10.84 -6.40 1.91
N GLU A 21 -11.05 -7.42 2.74
CA GLU A 21 -10.17 -7.74 3.88
C GLU A 21 -8.73 -8.01 3.42
N HIS A 22 -8.54 -8.80 2.36
CA HIS A 22 -7.20 -9.07 1.84
C HIS A 22 -6.54 -7.82 1.28
N LEU A 23 -7.28 -6.95 0.58
CA LEU A 23 -6.73 -5.68 0.09
C LEU A 23 -6.35 -4.73 1.24
N VAL A 24 -7.13 -4.72 2.34
CA VAL A 24 -6.78 -3.95 3.54
C VAL A 24 -5.53 -4.50 4.22
N GLU A 25 -5.39 -5.83 4.28
CA GLU A 25 -4.19 -6.49 4.80
C GLU A 25 -2.95 -6.15 3.98
N MET A 26 -3.05 -6.18 2.64
CA MET A 26 -1.96 -5.77 1.74
C MET A 26 -1.58 -4.30 1.94
N ASP A 27 -2.57 -3.41 2.12
CA ASP A 27 -2.34 -1.99 2.40
C ASP A 27 -1.70 -1.75 3.77
N PHE A 28 -2.06 -2.56 4.77
CA PHE A 28 -1.42 -2.51 6.07
C PHE A 28 0.05 -2.93 5.97
N TRP A 29 0.33 -4.03 5.26
CA TRP A 29 1.69 -4.49 5.01
C TRP A 29 2.57 -3.46 4.31
N VAL A 30 2.06 -2.80 3.26
CA VAL A 30 2.86 -1.80 2.53
C VAL A 30 3.14 -0.57 3.38
N LYS A 31 2.17 -0.12 4.20
CA LYS A 31 2.37 0.97 5.16
C LYS A 31 3.42 0.61 6.21
N CYS A 32 3.33 -0.60 6.76
CA CYS A 32 4.35 -1.11 7.69
C CYS A 32 5.73 -1.16 7.03
N ALA A 33 5.83 -1.60 5.78
CA ALA A 33 7.10 -1.63 5.05
C ALA A 33 7.68 -0.23 4.88
N TYR A 34 6.88 0.78 4.52
CA TYR A 34 7.33 2.16 4.41
C TYR A 34 7.81 2.75 5.74
N LEU A 35 7.19 2.39 6.86
CA LEU A 35 7.60 2.88 8.19
C LEU A 35 8.81 2.12 8.76
N LEU A 36 8.85 0.80 8.57
CA LEU A 36 9.88 -0.06 9.14
C LEU A 36 11.20 0.03 8.37
N THR A 37 11.16 0.23 7.05
CA THR A 37 12.39 0.35 6.24
C THR A 37 13.34 1.45 6.73
N PRO A 38 12.93 2.72 6.90
CA PRO A 38 13.81 3.76 7.41
C PRO A 38 14.20 3.52 8.87
N ALA A 39 13.30 2.98 9.70
CA ALA A 39 13.59 2.65 11.09
C ALA A 39 14.68 1.57 11.21
N PHE A 40 14.58 0.51 10.38
CA PHE A 40 15.55 -0.57 10.32
C PHE A 40 16.91 -0.06 9.81
N LEU A 41 16.91 0.76 8.76
CA LEU A 41 18.14 1.38 8.26
C LEU A 41 18.80 2.28 9.31
N ALA A 42 18.02 3.08 10.04
CA ALA A 42 18.53 3.92 11.11
C ALA A 42 19.15 3.09 12.25
N LEU A 43 18.49 2.00 12.64
CA LEU A 43 18.94 1.13 13.74
C LEU A 43 20.19 0.32 13.41
N PHE A 44 20.29 -0.21 12.18
CA PHE A 44 21.37 -1.14 11.82
C PHE A 44 22.50 -0.52 10.99
N ALA A 45 22.22 0.55 10.24
CA ALA A 45 23.19 1.19 9.34
C ALA A 45 23.41 2.68 9.67
N GLY A 46 22.75 3.20 10.71
CA GLY A 46 22.85 4.58 11.16
C GLY A 46 22.00 5.56 10.34
N LEU A 47 21.88 6.80 10.83
CA LEU A 47 21.01 7.83 10.23
C LEU A 47 21.39 8.17 8.77
N ASN A 48 22.67 8.07 8.42
CA ASN A 48 23.13 8.32 7.05
C ASN A 48 22.55 7.32 6.04
N ALA A 49 22.25 6.10 6.47
CA ALA A 49 21.66 5.07 5.62
C ALA A 49 20.16 5.28 5.38
N VAL A 50 19.50 6.16 6.15
CA VAL A 50 18.06 6.45 5.97
C VAL A 50 17.79 7.07 4.60
N LEU A 51 18.74 7.82 4.04
CA LEU A 51 18.63 8.36 2.68
C LEU A 51 18.50 7.27 1.62
N ILE A 52 19.01 6.07 1.88
CA ILE A 52 18.86 4.90 0.98
C ILE A 52 17.38 4.49 0.87
N ALA A 53 16.56 4.77 1.89
CA ALA A 53 15.13 4.50 1.85
C ALA A 53 14.42 5.16 0.66
N VAL A 54 14.92 6.32 0.20
CA VAL A 54 14.39 7.02 -0.99
C VAL A 54 14.47 6.14 -2.25
N TYR A 55 15.49 5.29 -2.36
CA TYR A 55 15.63 4.34 -3.47
C TYR A 55 14.86 3.03 -3.22
N ILE A 56 14.65 2.64 -1.97
CA ILE A 56 13.95 1.40 -1.61
C ILE A 56 12.43 1.57 -1.73
N TYR A 57 11.88 2.73 -1.38
CA TYR A 57 10.44 3.02 -1.45
C TYR A 57 9.82 2.77 -2.84
N PRO A 58 10.37 3.25 -3.97
CA PRO A 58 9.81 2.94 -5.28
C PRO A 58 9.84 1.44 -5.59
N VAL A 59 10.85 0.70 -5.12
CA VAL A 59 10.91 -0.77 -5.26
C VAL A 59 9.77 -1.42 -4.48
N ILE A 60 9.55 -1.03 -3.22
CA ILE A 60 8.43 -1.51 -2.41
C ILE A 60 7.09 -1.21 -3.10
N SER A 61 6.93 0.01 -3.65
CA SER A 61 5.73 0.42 -4.38
C SER A 61 5.48 -0.45 -5.61
N ILE A 62 6.52 -0.72 -6.43
CA ILE A 62 6.41 -1.59 -7.62
C ILE A 62 5.99 -3.01 -7.21
N VAL A 63 6.66 -3.59 -6.21
CA VAL A 63 6.34 -4.93 -5.72
C VAL A 63 4.90 -5.00 -5.23
N TYR A 64 4.45 -4.01 -4.45
CA TYR A 64 3.07 -3.90 -4.01
C TYR A 64 2.08 -3.87 -5.19
N PHE A 65 2.35 -3.08 -6.23
CA PHE A 65 1.48 -3.02 -7.41
C PHE A 65 1.46 -4.33 -8.19
N ILE A 66 2.59 -5.04 -8.31
CA ILE A 66 2.65 -6.34 -8.98
C ILE A 66 1.80 -7.37 -8.23
N ILE A 67 1.96 -7.47 -6.91
CA ILE A 67 1.19 -8.43 -6.09
C ILE A 67 -0.30 -8.06 -6.13
N ARG A 68 -0.63 -6.78 -5.96
CA ARG A 68 -2.02 -6.29 -6.02
C ARG A 68 -2.66 -6.55 -7.37
N HIS A 69 -1.94 -6.33 -8.47
CA HIS A 69 -2.44 -6.59 -9.81
C HIS A 69 -2.69 -8.09 -10.04
N ARG A 70 -1.75 -8.95 -9.63
CA ARG A 70 -1.93 -10.41 -9.71
C ARG A 70 -3.13 -10.88 -8.90
N TYR A 71 -3.30 -10.36 -7.68
CA TYR A 71 -4.44 -10.68 -6.84
C TYR A 71 -5.76 -10.26 -7.49
N LEU A 72 -5.87 -9.01 -7.95
CA LEU A 72 -7.07 -8.51 -8.62
C LEU A 72 -7.41 -9.31 -9.90
N LYS A 73 -6.40 -9.79 -10.64
CA LYS A 73 -6.61 -10.64 -11.83
C LYS A 73 -7.14 -12.04 -11.47
N SER A 74 -6.83 -12.54 -10.29
CA SER A 74 -7.29 -13.86 -9.81
C SER A 74 -8.72 -13.84 -9.23
N VAL A 75 -9.29 -12.66 -8.97
CA VAL A 75 -10.61 -12.51 -8.36
C VAL A 75 -11.70 -12.45 -9.45
N PRO A 76 -12.82 -13.18 -9.30
CA PRO A 76 -13.92 -13.14 -10.27
C PRO A 76 -14.57 -11.75 -10.30
N PRO A 77 -14.97 -11.26 -11.50
CA PRO A 77 -15.40 -9.89 -11.71
C PRO A 77 -16.63 -9.50 -10.88
N GLU A 78 -17.53 -10.45 -10.56
CA GLU A 78 -18.70 -10.16 -9.72
C GLU A 78 -18.31 -9.65 -8.33
N LYS A 79 -17.19 -10.14 -7.77
CA LYS A 79 -16.69 -9.70 -6.47
C LYS A 79 -15.93 -8.39 -6.54
N LEU A 80 -15.32 -8.07 -7.69
CA LEU A 80 -14.62 -6.80 -7.92
C LEU A 80 -15.57 -5.61 -8.00
N VAL A 81 -16.75 -5.77 -8.62
CA VAL A 81 -17.76 -4.70 -8.75
C VAL A 81 -18.13 -4.11 -7.38
N HIS A 82 -18.13 -4.94 -6.34
CA HIS A 82 -18.42 -4.53 -4.97
C HIS A 82 -17.25 -3.87 -4.23
N VAL A 83 -16.03 -3.97 -4.75
CA VAL A 83 -14.79 -3.45 -4.14
C VAL A 83 -14.40 -2.08 -4.72
N VAL A 84 -14.72 -1.83 -5.99
CA VAL A 84 -14.44 -0.55 -6.69
C VAL A 84 -14.95 0.70 -5.95
N PRO A 85 -16.17 0.75 -5.37
CA PRO A 85 -16.67 1.95 -4.69
C PRO A 85 -15.84 2.32 -3.44
N TRP A 86 -15.21 1.31 -2.83
CA TRP A 86 -14.44 1.45 -1.60
C TRP A 86 -12.95 1.70 -1.86
N SER A 87 -12.58 2.01 -3.12
CA SER A 87 -11.17 2.15 -3.48
C SER A 87 -10.45 3.29 -2.76
N HIS A 88 -11.21 4.27 -2.24
CA HIS A 88 -10.72 5.42 -1.49
C HIS A 88 -10.18 5.06 -0.10
N ILE A 89 -10.55 3.89 0.45
CA ILE A 89 -10.06 3.41 1.75
C ILE A 89 -8.62 2.87 1.64
N TYR A 90 -8.16 2.57 0.43
CA TYR A 90 -6.82 2.01 0.19
C TYR A 90 -5.74 3.09 0.16
N GLU A 91 -5.41 3.61 1.34
CA GLU A 91 -4.35 4.60 1.54
C GLU A 91 -2.96 4.09 1.12
N GLY A 92 -2.68 2.79 1.28
CA GLY A 92 -1.41 2.19 0.87
C GLY A 92 -1.20 2.25 -0.64
N ARG A 93 -2.29 2.08 -1.41
CA ARG A 93 -2.30 2.29 -2.86
C ARG A 93 -1.99 3.75 -3.22
N SER A 94 -2.62 4.69 -2.53
CA SER A 94 -2.45 6.13 -2.79
C SER A 94 -1.01 6.56 -2.53
N LEU A 95 -0.45 6.19 -1.36
CA LEU A 95 0.93 6.47 -1.00
C LEU A 95 1.91 5.88 -2.01
N SER A 96 1.71 4.62 -2.41
CA SER A 96 2.55 3.96 -3.41
C SER A 96 2.51 4.67 -4.78
N MET A 97 1.34 5.18 -5.20
CA MET A 97 1.26 6.00 -6.42
C MET A 97 2.02 7.32 -6.27
N ILE A 98 1.88 8.01 -5.13
CA ILE A 98 2.57 9.29 -4.90
C ILE A 98 4.09 9.09 -4.98
N ILE A 99 4.62 8.07 -4.29
CA ILE A 99 6.06 7.72 -4.31
C ILE A 99 6.54 7.47 -5.74
N LEU A 100 5.80 6.68 -6.52
CA LEU A 100 6.18 6.38 -7.90
C LEU A 100 6.13 7.59 -8.81
N ASN A 101 5.12 8.46 -8.68
CA ASN A 101 5.05 9.69 -9.48
C ASN A 101 6.24 10.61 -9.21
N PHE A 102 6.58 10.83 -7.93
CA PHE A 102 7.78 11.61 -7.59
C PHE A 102 9.05 10.97 -8.15
N TRP A 103 9.17 9.64 -8.08
CA TRP A 103 10.33 8.95 -8.61
C TRP A 103 10.46 9.07 -10.13
N VAL A 104 9.35 8.96 -10.87
CA VAL A 104 9.31 9.17 -12.32
C VAL A 104 9.66 10.61 -12.69
N LEU A 105 9.11 11.59 -11.98
CA LEU A 105 9.44 13.02 -12.19
C LEU A 105 10.92 13.31 -11.92
N ALA A 106 11.46 12.77 -10.82
CA ALA A 106 12.88 12.89 -10.49
C ALA A 106 13.78 12.24 -11.56
N GLY A 107 13.41 11.04 -12.03
CA GLY A 107 14.10 10.36 -13.11
C GLY A 107 14.05 11.14 -14.43
N GLY A 108 12.88 11.67 -14.79
CA GLY A 108 12.72 12.52 -15.98
C GLY A 108 13.56 13.78 -15.92
N TYR A 109 13.64 14.43 -14.75
CA TYR A 109 14.48 15.61 -14.55
C TYR A 109 15.98 15.28 -14.62
N ALA A 110 16.41 14.15 -14.04
CA ALA A 110 17.80 13.69 -14.13
C ALA A 110 18.21 13.38 -15.57
N ILE A 111 17.33 12.75 -16.34
CA ILE A 111 17.54 12.50 -17.77
C ILE A 111 17.62 13.82 -18.53
N TYR A 112 16.70 14.76 -18.27
CA TYR A 112 16.72 16.08 -18.90
C TYR A 112 18.06 16.79 -18.70
N ASN A 113 18.55 16.91 -17.46
CA ASN A 113 19.84 17.54 -17.15
C ASN A 113 21.06 16.80 -17.71
N HIS A 114 20.93 15.51 -18.02
CA HIS A 114 22.03 14.74 -18.60
C HIS A 114 22.13 14.98 -20.12
N PHE A 115 21.01 15.24 -20.79
CA PHE A 115 20.95 15.41 -22.25
C PHE A 115 20.88 16.86 -22.72
N PHE A 116 20.45 17.79 -21.87
CA PHE A 116 20.28 19.23 -22.16
C PHE A 116 20.99 20.08 -21.11
#